data_AF-A0A941Z8J4-F1
#
_entry.id   AF-A0A941Z8J4-F1
#
_cell.length_a   1.000
_cell.length_b   1.000
_cell.length_c   1.000
_cell.angle_alpha   90.00
_cell.angle_beta   90.00
_cell.angle_gamma   90.00
#
_symmetry.space_group_name_H-M   'P 1'
#
loop_
_entity.id
_entity.type
_entity.pdbx_description
1 polymer ?
#
loop_
_entity_poly.entity_id
_entity_poly.type
_entity_poly.pdbx_seq_one_letter_code
_entity_poly.pdbx_strand_id
1 'polypeptide(L)'
;MGFIGFIIILWLVYIAIKGYNKAKTRKYNAVIVRAKRSLSETKDICYPTWFNNNNKRHQFIDVVRTLSLKQGVPAPYLDKMFKSEEFFRVVIMKFTAILEQNKLGFTSQMVGTSDLIRDMWDEGMELPPSQSTLNKINQFLDTKIFNSVDASAVATHLYLGAHFLHAIEIYSNPRAVSFEKKYSHTMSNEVKIYFDKIDVTNGRKHMETYHPNCRIDMAEIDRFISSCCDKTSADELLVLKLLSAVKIIEDWKLR
;
A
#
# COMPACT_ATOMS: atom_id res chain seq x y z
N MET A 1 -55.34 -34.43 -5.32
CA MET A 1 -55.15 -33.37 -4.30
C MET A 1 -53.73 -33.32 -3.70
N GLY A 2 -53.02 -34.44 -3.49
CA GLY A 2 -51.69 -34.43 -2.84
C GLY A 2 -50.52 -33.84 -3.65
N PHE A 3 -50.50 -34.02 -4.98
CA PHE A 3 -49.38 -33.59 -5.82
C PHE A 3 -49.29 -32.06 -6.01
N ILE A 4 -50.45 -31.40 -6.14
CA ILE A 4 -50.53 -29.93 -6.30
C ILE A 4 -50.11 -29.23 -5.01
N GLY A 5 -50.54 -29.73 -3.85
CA GLY A 5 -50.12 -29.19 -2.55
C GLY A 5 -48.61 -29.28 -2.31
N PHE A 6 -47.98 -30.39 -2.73
CA PHE A 6 -46.53 -30.57 -2.63
C PHE A 6 -45.75 -29.58 -3.51
N ILE A 7 -46.20 -29.31 -4.73
CA ILE A 7 -45.58 -28.34 -5.64
C ILE A 7 -45.65 -26.91 -5.05
N ILE A 8 -46.77 -26.54 -4.44
CA ILE A 8 -46.93 -25.22 -3.80
C ILE A 8 -45.96 -25.05 -2.63
N ILE A 9 -45.78 -26.10 -1.81
CA ILE A 9 -44.83 -26.08 -0.70
C ILE A 9 -43.39 -25.94 -1.21
N LEU A 10 -42.99 -26.71 -2.23
CA LEU A 10 -41.66 -26.59 -2.84
C LEU A 10 -41.41 -25.20 -3.41
N TRP A 11 -42.43 -24.59 -4.03
CA TRP A 11 -42.33 -23.23 -4.57
C TRP A 11 -42.14 -22.17 -3.47
N LEU A 12 -42.87 -22.29 -2.36
CA LEU A 12 -42.69 -21.40 -1.21
C LEU A 12 -41.31 -21.54 -0.56
N VAL A 13 -40.82 -22.79 -0.42
CA VAL A 13 -39.46 -23.05 0.07
C VAL A 13 -38.41 -22.44 -0.85
N TYR A 14 -38.57 -22.58 -2.17
CA TYR A 14 -37.67 -21.97 -3.15
C TYR A 14 -37.64 -20.43 -3.03
N ILE A 15 -38.80 -19.78 -2.90
CA ILE A 15 -38.89 -18.32 -2.72
C ILE A 15 -38.22 -17.89 -1.41
N ALA A 16 -38.47 -18.62 -0.32
CA ALA A 16 -37.86 -18.33 0.98
C ALA A 16 -36.33 -18.44 0.91
N ILE A 17 -35.78 -19.49 0.29
CA ILE A 17 -34.33 -19.66 0.09
C ILE A 17 -33.75 -18.54 -0.77
N LYS A 18 -34.42 -18.18 -1.88
CA LYS A 18 -33.98 -17.10 -2.76
C LYS A 18 -33.98 -15.74 -2.06
N GLY A 19 -35.02 -15.46 -1.28
CA GLY A 19 -35.14 -14.24 -0.48
C GLY A 19 -34.08 -14.15 0.61
N TYR A 20 -33.85 -15.25 1.34
CA TYR A 20 -32.81 -15.36 2.36
C TYR A 20 -31.42 -15.13 1.78
N ASN A 21 -31.09 -15.78 0.66
CA ASN A 21 -29.80 -15.60 -0.01
C ASN A 21 -29.60 -14.16 -0.47
N LYS A 22 -30.62 -13.54 -1.08
CA LYS A 22 -30.56 -12.14 -1.51
C LYS A 22 -30.35 -11.18 -0.32
N ALA A 23 -31.03 -11.42 0.80
CA ALA A 23 -30.86 -10.62 2.01
C ALA A 23 -29.46 -10.81 2.63
N LYS A 24 -28.96 -12.05 2.65
CA LYS A 24 -27.61 -12.38 3.14
C LYS A 24 -26.53 -11.69 2.30
N THR A 25 -26.64 -11.72 0.97
CA THR A 25 -25.70 -11.02 0.07
C THR A 25 -25.77 -9.50 0.25
N ARG A 26 -26.96 -8.91 0.39
CA ARG A 26 -27.09 -7.46 0.67
C ARG A 26 -26.45 -7.07 1.99
N LYS A 27 -26.69 -7.84 3.05
CA LYS A 27 -26.07 -7.62 4.37
C LYS A 27 -24.55 -7.72 4.29
N TYR A 28 -24.04 -8.74 3.60
CA TYR A 28 -22.61 -8.91 3.36
C TYR A 28 -22.01 -7.70 2.66
N ASN A 29 -22.56 -7.28 1.52
CA ASN A 29 -22.07 -6.12 0.76
C ASN A 29 -22.11 -4.83 1.59
N ALA A 30 -23.18 -4.61 2.36
CA ALA A 30 -23.29 -3.45 3.24
C ALA A 30 -22.21 -3.44 4.34
N VAL A 31 -21.90 -4.61 4.92
CA VAL A 31 -20.81 -4.76 5.90
C VAL A 31 -19.45 -4.48 5.25
N ILE A 32 -19.19 -5.01 4.06
CA ILE A 32 -17.93 -4.78 3.34
C ILE A 32 -17.72 -3.29 3.05
N VAL A 33 -18.74 -2.60 2.52
CA VAL A 33 -18.68 -1.16 2.22
C VAL A 33 -18.40 -0.36 3.49
N ARG A 34 -19.09 -0.67 4.59
CA ARG A 34 -18.86 -0.02 5.88
C ARG A 34 -17.44 -0.28 6.39
N ALA A 35 -16.97 -1.53 6.33
CA ALA A 35 -15.66 -1.91 6.81
C ALA A 35 -14.52 -1.21 6.05
N LYS A 36 -14.67 -1.05 4.73
CA LYS A 36 -13.73 -0.29 3.91
C LYS A 36 -13.67 1.18 4.31
N ARG A 37 -14.82 1.81 4.57
CA ARG A 37 -14.86 3.20 5.07
C ARG A 37 -14.22 3.34 6.45
N SER A 38 -14.51 2.40 7.36
CA SER A 38 -13.93 2.43 8.71
C SER A 38 -12.43 2.17 8.74
N LEU A 39 -11.88 1.51 7.71
CA LEU A 39 -10.45 1.25 7.59
C LEU A 39 -9.64 2.56 7.56
N SER A 40 -10.13 3.59 6.86
CA SER A 40 -9.50 4.92 6.74
C SER A 40 -9.73 5.86 7.93
N GLU A 41 -10.78 5.64 8.72
CA GLU A 41 -11.23 6.59 9.75
C GLU A 41 -10.58 6.38 11.12
N THR A 42 -10.07 5.17 11.42
CA THR A 42 -9.54 4.82 12.75
C THR A 42 -8.02 4.62 12.74
N LYS A 43 -7.31 5.21 13.71
CA LYS A 43 -5.86 4.93 13.91
C LYS A 43 -5.60 3.70 14.79
N ASP A 44 -6.63 3.17 15.45
CA ASP A 44 -6.48 2.06 16.37
C ASP A 44 -6.23 0.73 15.64
N ILE A 45 -5.19 0.04 16.09
CA ILE A 45 -4.85 -1.30 15.63
C ILE A 45 -5.83 -2.29 16.27
N CYS A 46 -6.57 -3.02 15.43
CA CYS A 46 -7.50 -4.06 15.88
C CYS A 46 -7.16 -5.38 15.20
N TYR A 47 -7.28 -6.49 15.93
CA TYR A 47 -6.97 -7.84 15.45
C TYR A 47 -8.19 -8.74 15.60
N PRO A 48 -8.40 -9.70 14.67
CA PRO A 48 -9.44 -10.70 14.84
C PRO A 48 -9.13 -11.60 16.04
N THR A 49 -10.16 -12.12 16.69
CA THR A 49 -10.05 -12.96 17.89
C THR A 49 -9.15 -14.19 17.70
N TRP A 50 -9.07 -14.68 16.46
CA TRP A 50 -8.26 -15.83 16.10
C TRP A 50 -6.82 -15.50 15.69
N PHE A 51 -6.40 -14.22 15.72
CA PHE A 51 -5.06 -13.80 15.26
C PHE A 51 -3.92 -14.59 15.90
N ASN A 52 -4.02 -14.89 17.20
CA ASN A 52 -3.00 -15.64 17.94
C ASN A 52 -3.04 -17.17 17.68
N ASN A 53 -4.05 -17.68 16.97
CA ASN A 53 -4.14 -19.09 16.60
C ASN A 53 -3.37 -19.33 15.30
N ASN A 54 -2.20 -19.97 15.41
CA ASN A 54 -1.31 -20.20 14.26
C ASN A 54 -1.98 -21.00 13.13
N ASN A 55 -2.79 -22.01 13.45
CA ASN A 55 -3.46 -22.82 12.43
C ASN A 55 -4.48 -22.00 11.65
N LYS A 56 -5.31 -21.21 12.35
CA LYS A 56 -6.27 -20.30 11.69
C LYS A 56 -5.57 -19.23 10.88
N ARG A 57 -4.44 -18.71 11.36
CA ARG A 57 -3.66 -17.70 10.63
C ARG A 57 -3.09 -18.24 9.32
N HIS A 58 -2.49 -19.43 9.33
CA HIS A 58 -2.00 -20.09 8.12
C HIS A 58 -3.14 -20.37 7.14
N GLN A 59 -4.23 -20.97 7.64
CA GLN A 59 -5.41 -21.23 6.82
C GLN A 59 -5.97 -19.95 6.17
N PHE A 60 -6.03 -18.85 6.93
CA PHE A 60 -6.49 -17.58 6.43
C PHE A 60 -5.59 -17.07 5.29
N ILE A 61 -4.27 -17.04 5.50
CA ILE A 61 -3.31 -16.55 4.51
C ILE A 61 -3.39 -17.39 3.23
N ASP A 62 -3.39 -18.72 3.35
CA ASP A 62 -3.41 -19.63 2.21
C ASP A 62 -4.67 -19.47 1.36
N VAL A 63 -5.83 -19.39 2.02
CA VAL A 63 -7.12 -19.23 1.33
C VAL A 63 -7.24 -17.84 0.70
N VAL A 64 -6.89 -16.78 1.42
CA VAL A 64 -6.97 -15.41 0.88
C VAL A 64 -6.03 -15.26 -0.31
N ARG A 65 -4.78 -15.73 -0.20
CA ARG A 65 -3.83 -15.73 -1.33
C ARG A 65 -4.40 -16.49 -2.53
N THR A 66 -4.97 -17.68 -2.32
CA THR A 66 -5.58 -18.47 -3.39
C THR A 66 -6.75 -17.76 -4.06
N LEU A 67 -7.61 -17.12 -3.27
CA LEU A 67 -8.76 -16.36 -3.79
C LEU A 67 -8.31 -15.12 -4.57
N SER A 68 -7.38 -14.33 -4.03
CA SER A 68 -6.85 -13.15 -4.71
C SER A 68 -6.15 -13.49 -6.03
N LEU A 69 -5.38 -14.60 -6.08
CA LEU A 69 -4.78 -15.10 -7.33
C LEU A 69 -5.86 -15.43 -8.37
N LYS A 70 -6.93 -16.13 -7.98
CA LYS A 70 -8.06 -16.44 -8.87
C LYS A 70 -8.81 -15.19 -9.34
N GLN A 71 -8.75 -14.12 -8.58
CA GLN A 71 -9.33 -12.81 -8.90
C GLN A 71 -8.42 -11.95 -9.81
N GLY A 72 -7.23 -12.45 -10.18
CA GLY A 72 -6.32 -11.76 -11.12
C GLY A 72 -5.22 -10.94 -10.45
N VAL A 73 -5.09 -10.98 -9.13
CA VAL A 73 -4.02 -10.26 -8.42
C VAL A 73 -2.68 -10.99 -8.63
N PRO A 74 -1.61 -10.31 -9.08
CA PRO A 74 -0.33 -10.95 -9.34
C PRO A 74 0.33 -11.56 -8.09
N ALA A 75 0.93 -12.75 -8.22
CA ALA A 75 1.65 -13.41 -7.12
C ALA A 75 2.74 -12.53 -6.46
N PRO A 76 3.56 -11.76 -7.20
CA PRO A 76 4.56 -10.88 -6.60
C PRO A 76 3.95 -9.82 -5.67
N TYR A 77 2.79 -9.27 -6.03
CA TYR A 77 2.06 -8.30 -5.21
C TYR A 77 1.58 -8.93 -3.90
N LEU A 78 1.01 -10.14 -3.98
CA LEU A 78 0.57 -10.88 -2.79
C LEU A 78 1.75 -11.25 -1.88
N ASP A 79 2.87 -11.67 -2.45
CA ASP A 79 4.07 -12.00 -1.67
C ASP A 79 4.60 -10.79 -0.91
N LYS A 80 4.67 -9.63 -1.56
CA LYS A 80 5.05 -8.38 -0.89
C LYS A 80 4.05 -8.01 0.20
N MET A 81 2.75 -8.15 -0.06
CA MET A 81 1.68 -7.83 0.88
C MET A 81 1.74 -8.68 2.15
N PHE A 82 1.86 -10.00 2.01
CA PHE A 82 1.87 -10.93 3.15
C PHE A 82 3.22 -10.98 3.87
N LYS A 83 4.33 -10.60 3.20
CA LYS A 83 5.65 -10.44 3.85
C LYS A 83 5.78 -9.12 4.62
N SER A 84 5.07 -8.07 4.20
CA SER A 84 5.04 -6.79 4.91
C SER A 84 4.23 -6.93 6.20
N GLU A 85 4.93 -7.14 7.31
CA GLU A 85 4.31 -7.35 8.62
C GLU A 85 3.40 -6.19 9.02
N GLU A 86 3.82 -4.96 8.74
CA GLU A 86 3.03 -3.76 9.02
C GLU A 86 1.78 -3.69 8.16
N PHE A 87 1.91 -3.89 6.85
CA PHE A 87 0.75 -3.85 5.95
C PHE A 87 -0.26 -4.95 6.29
N PHE A 88 0.25 -6.16 6.51
CA PHE A 88 -0.56 -7.30 6.94
C PHE A 88 -1.30 -7.00 8.25
N ARG A 89 -0.64 -6.40 9.26
CA ARG A 89 -1.26 -6.08 10.55
C ARG A 89 -2.24 -4.90 10.45
N VAL A 90 -1.83 -3.80 9.83
CA VAL A 90 -2.56 -2.51 9.86
C VAL A 90 -3.72 -2.48 8.88
N VAL A 91 -3.60 -3.16 7.74
CA VAL A 91 -4.63 -3.15 6.68
C VAL A 91 -5.40 -4.46 6.70
N ILE A 92 -4.72 -5.59 6.49
CA ILE A 92 -5.38 -6.88 6.28
C ILE A 92 -6.02 -7.39 7.57
N MET A 93 -5.29 -7.44 8.69
CA MET A 93 -5.83 -7.92 9.96
C MET A 93 -6.85 -6.94 10.55
N LYS A 94 -6.63 -5.63 10.45
CA LYS A 94 -7.62 -4.64 10.89
C LYS A 94 -8.93 -4.75 10.13
N PHE A 95 -8.90 -4.82 8.81
CA PHE A 95 -10.11 -5.01 8.00
C PHE A 95 -10.83 -6.29 8.43
N THR A 96 -10.08 -7.38 8.58
CA THR A 96 -10.60 -8.69 9.01
C THR A 96 -11.24 -8.64 10.41
N ALA A 97 -10.65 -7.88 11.35
CA ALA A 97 -11.21 -7.65 12.67
C ALA A 97 -12.55 -6.89 12.61
N ILE A 98 -12.65 -5.87 11.74
CA ILE A 98 -13.89 -5.13 11.52
C ILE A 98 -14.98 -6.05 10.95
N LEU A 99 -14.63 -6.95 10.02
CA LEU A 99 -15.57 -7.95 9.51
C LEU A 99 -16.09 -8.87 10.63
N GLU A 100 -15.21 -9.31 11.53
CA GLU A 100 -15.57 -10.14 12.68
C GLU A 100 -16.49 -9.40 13.67
N GLN A 101 -16.21 -8.13 13.98
CA GLN A 101 -17.07 -7.28 14.81
C GLN A 101 -18.48 -7.13 14.21
N ASN A 102 -18.59 -7.15 12.88
CA ASN A 102 -19.86 -7.16 12.15
C ASN A 102 -20.48 -8.57 12.03
N LYS A 103 -20.00 -9.54 12.83
CA LYS A 103 -20.49 -10.92 12.93
C LYS A 103 -20.35 -11.73 11.63
N LEU A 104 -19.40 -11.38 10.75
CA LEU A 104 -19.06 -12.23 9.62
C LEU A 104 -18.22 -13.42 10.10
N GLY A 105 -18.60 -14.62 9.66
CA GLY A 105 -17.86 -15.85 9.96
C GLY A 105 -16.52 -15.91 9.22
N PHE A 106 -15.62 -16.77 9.69
CA PHE A 106 -14.24 -16.90 9.19
C PHE A 106 -14.15 -17.06 7.66
N THR A 107 -15.03 -17.85 7.03
CA THR A 107 -15.06 -17.97 5.57
C THR A 107 -15.46 -16.67 4.86
N SER A 108 -16.46 -15.95 5.39
CA SER A 108 -16.85 -14.64 4.85
C SER A 108 -15.77 -13.58 5.04
N GLN A 109 -14.99 -13.69 6.11
CA GLN A 109 -13.82 -12.85 6.33
C GLN A 109 -12.76 -13.09 5.24
N MET A 110 -12.42 -14.35 4.94
CA MET A 110 -11.45 -14.68 3.88
C MET A 110 -11.89 -14.15 2.50
N VAL A 111 -13.17 -14.34 2.13
CA VAL A 111 -13.72 -13.81 0.87
C VAL A 111 -13.71 -12.28 0.85
N GLY A 112 -14.12 -11.65 1.95
CA GLY A 112 -14.16 -10.19 2.03
C GLY A 112 -12.77 -9.57 1.94
N THR A 113 -11.78 -10.20 2.57
CA THR A 113 -10.40 -9.76 2.53
C THR A 113 -9.78 -9.98 1.14
N SER A 114 -10.09 -11.09 0.44
CA SER A 114 -9.64 -11.23 -0.95
C SER A 114 -10.24 -10.17 -1.87
N ASP A 115 -11.53 -9.85 -1.70
CA ASP A 115 -12.18 -8.78 -2.44
C ASP A 115 -11.53 -7.41 -2.18
N LEU A 116 -11.16 -7.10 -0.92
CA LEU A 116 -10.40 -5.89 -0.60
C LEU A 116 -9.05 -5.86 -1.34
N ILE A 117 -8.30 -6.97 -1.33
CA ILE A 117 -7.00 -7.05 -1.98
C ILE A 117 -7.11 -6.85 -3.50
N ARG A 118 -8.13 -7.44 -4.13
CA ARG A 118 -8.42 -7.21 -5.55
C ARG A 118 -8.71 -5.72 -5.80
N ASP A 119 -9.58 -5.13 -5.01
CA ASP A 119 -9.99 -3.73 -5.23
C ASP A 119 -8.79 -2.77 -5.04
N MET A 120 -7.94 -3.02 -4.04
CA MET A 120 -6.69 -2.27 -3.88
C MET A 120 -5.74 -2.43 -5.07
N TRP A 121 -5.63 -3.63 -5.64
CA TRP A 121 -4.85 -3.87 -6.84
C TRP A 121 -5.43 -3.13 -8.05
N ASP A 122 -6.74 -3.21 -8.27
CA ASP A 122 -7.44 -2.54 -9.36
C ASP A 122 -7.34 -1.00 -9.26
N GLU A 123 -7.30 -0.47 -8.03
CA GLU A 123 -7.07 0.94 -7.72
C GLU A 123 -5.60 1.38 -7.86
N GLY A 124 -4.68 0.44 -8.16
CA GLY A 124 -3.25 0.72 -8.29
C GLY A 124 -2.57 1.06 -6.96
N MET A 125 -3.10 0.56 -5.84
CA MET A 125 -2.52 0.80 -4.52
C MET A 125 -1.15 0.14 -4.41
N GLU A 126 -0.11 0.96 -4.36
CA GLU A 126 1.26 0.51 -4.08
C GLU A 126 1.38 0.12 -2.60
N LEU A 127 1.97 -1.06 -2.36
CA LEU A 127 2.29 -1.49 -1.00
C LEU A 127 3.44 -0.63 -0.50
N PRO A 128 3.36 -0.07 0.72
CA PRO A 128 4.49 0.65 1.30
C PRO A 128 5.70 -0.29 1.31
N PRO A 129 6.91 0.21 0.99
CA PRO A 129 8.13 -0.58 1.14
C PRO A 129 8.20 -1.10 2.58
N SER A 130 8.78 -2.28 2.80
CA SER A 130 8.85 -2.83 4.16
C SER A 130 9.53 -1.81 5.07
N GLN A 131 8.87 -1.41 6.16
CA GLN A 131 9.36 -0.41 7.11
C GLN A 131 10.79 -0.73 7.60
N SER A 132 11.17 -2.00 7.65
CA SER A 132 12.53 -2.46 7.94
C SER A 132 13.56 -1.98 6.91
N THR A 133 13.21 -1.94 5.63
CA THR A 133 14.06 -1.44 4.53
C THR A 133 14.19 0.07 4.60
N LEU A 134 13.07 0.77 4.77
CA LEU A 134 13.07 2.22 4.92
C LEU A 134 13.88 2.65 6.16
N ASN A 135 13.73 1.94 7.29
CA ASN A 135 14.52 2.18 8.50
C ASN A 135 16.02 1.94 8.27
N LYS A 136 16.42 0.88 7.56
CA LYS A 136 17.83 0.64 7.21
C LYS A 136 18.40 1.77 6.35
N ILE A 137 17.64 2.24 5.36
CA ILE A 137 18.04 3.37 4.52
C ILE A 137 18.20 4.63 5.36
N ASN A 138 17.22 4.96 6.19
CA ASN A 138 17.27 6.16 7.02
C ASN A 138 18.45 6.11 8.01
N GLN A 139 18.68 4.96 8.66
CA GLN A 139 19.86 4.76 9.52
C GLN A 139 21.16 4.99 8.77
N PHE A 140 21.27 4.48 7.55
CA PHE A 140 22.44 4.73 6.71
C PHE A 140 22.59 6.22 6.37
N LEU A 141 21.51 6.90 5.98
CA LEU A 141 21.51 8.33 5.66
C LEU A 141 21.91 9.20 6.86
N ASP A 142 21.46 8.84 8.06
CA ASP A 142 21.83 9.50 9.31
C ASP A 142 23.35 9.41 9.59
N THR A 143 24.05 8.40 9.06
CA THR A 143 25.53 8.32 9.15
C THR A 143 26.26 9.18 8.13
N LYS A 144 25.55 9.75 7.14
CA LYS A 144 26.13 10.53 6.04
C LYS A 144 25.80 12.01 6.12
N ILE A 145 24.65 12.36 6.69
CA ILE A 145 24.14 13.73 6.74
C ILE A 145 24.54 14.36 8.07
N PHE A 146 25.40 15.39 8.01
CA PHE A 146 25.93 16.04 9.22
C PHE A 146 25.43 17.49 9.42
N ASN A 147 24.81 18.08 8.41
CA ASN A 147 24.32 19.46 8.45
C ASN A 147 23.15 19.66 7.47
N SER A 148 22.52 20.83 7.55
CA SER A 148 21.34 21.16 6.73
C SER A 148 21.63 21.30 5.24
N VAL A 149 22.86 21.68 4.84
CA VAL A 149 23.25 21.77 3.42
C VAL A 149 23.32 20.37 2.82
N ASP A 150 23.98 19.46 3.52
CA ASP A 150 24.05 18.04 3.17
C ASP A 150 22.66 17.40 3.14
N ALA A 151 21.82 17.69 4.12
CA ALA A 151 20.43 17.20 4.16
C ALA A 151 19.63 17.67 2.94
N SER A 152 19.75 18.96 2.61
CA SER A 152 19.09 19.60 1.47
C SER A 152 19.54 18.99 0.14
N ALA A 153 20.84 18.79 -0.03
CA ALA A 153 21.42 18.16 -1.21
C ALA A 153 20.95 16.71 -1.38
N VAL A 154 20.97 15.91 -0.30
CA VAL A 154 20.52 14.51 -0.34
C VAL A 154 19.03 14.42 -0.61
N ALA A 155 18.19 15.21 0.08
CA ALA A 155 16.75 15.23 -0.16
C ALA A 155 16.42 15.61 -1.62
N THR A 156 17.09 16.63 -2.16
CA THR A 156 16.95 17.06 -3.56
C THR A 156 17.36 15.94 -4.51
N HIS A 157 18.50 15.30 -4.28
CA HIS A 157 19.00 14.19 -5.11
C HIS A 157 18.04 13.00 -5.14
N LEU A 158 17.52 12.59 -3.97
CA LEU A 158 16.58 11.49 -3.86
C LEU A 158 15.24 11.81 -4.54
N TYR A 159 14.73 13.03 -4.38
CA TYR A 159 13.51 13.48 -5.04
C TYR A 159 13.64 13.50 -6.57
N LEU A 160 14.74 14.06 -7.09
CA LEU A 160 15.06 14.02 -8.52
C LEU A 160 15.17 12.59 -9.05
N GLY A 161 15.79 11.69 -8.28
CA GLY A 161 15.85 10.26 -8.61
C GLY A 161 14.48 9.59 -8.67
N ALA A 162 13.57 9.91 -7.75
CA ALA A 162 12.20 9.40 -7.78
C ALA A 162 11.42 9.93 -9.00
N HIS A 163 11.56 11.22 -9.32
CA HIS A 163 10.97 11.82 -10.54
C HIS A 163 11.48 11.15 -11.82
N PHE A 164 12.78 10.89 -11.90
CA PHE A 164 13.37 10.20 -13.05
C PHE A 164 12.79 8.78 -13.23
N LEU A 165 12.69 8.00 -12.15
CA LEU A 165 12.09 6.66 -12.20
C LEU A 165 10.62 6.71 -12.63
N HIS A 166 9.87 7.70 -12.15
CA HIS A 166 8.47 7.88 -12.57
C HIS A 166 8.34 8.30 -14.03
N ALA A 167 9.26 9.12 -14.55
CA ALA A 167 9.29 9.46 -15.96
C ALA A 167 9.51 8.22 -16.85
N ILE A 168 10.33 7.26 -16.39
CA ILE A 168 10.49 5.95 -17.05
C ILE A 168 9.19 5.15 -17.00
N GLU A 169 8.48 5.16 -15.87
CA GLU A 169 7.16 4.52 -15.73
C GLU A 169 6.16 5.10 -16.73
N ILE A 170 6.02 6.43 -16.81
CA ILE A 170 5.13 7.11 -17.75
C ILE A 170 5.48 6.76 -19.20
N TYR A 171 6.77 6.75 -19.54
CA TYR A 171 7.22 6.37 -20.88
C TYR A 171 6.82 4.93 -21.24
N SER A 172 6.83 4.03 -20.25
CA SER A 172 6.56 2.60 -20.44
C SER A 172 5.07 2.24 -20.33
N ASN A 173 4.25 3.12 -19.74
CA ASN A 173 2.83 2.88 -19.45
C ASN A 173 1.95 4.07 -19.87
N PRO A 174 1.21 3.98 -21.00
CA PRO A 174 0.38 5.07 -21.50
C PRO A 174 -0.83 5.41 -20.62
N ARG A 175 -1.09 4.64 -19.55
CA ARG A 175 -2.15 4.91 -18.55
C ARG A 175 -1.61 5.47 -17.24
N ALA A 176 -0.30 5.67 -17.11
CA ALA A 176 0.29 6.24 -15.91
C ALA A 176 -0.26 7.65 -15.63
N VAL A 177 -0.51 7.94 -14.36
CA VAL A 177 -0.93 9.27 -13.89
C VAL A 177 0.29 10.14 -13.59
N SER A 178 0.12 11.47 -13.47
CA SER A 178 1.23 12.36 -13.11
C SER A 178 1.80 12.06 -11.73
N PHE A 179 3.06 12.47 -11.49
CA PHE A 179 3.76 12.27 -10.23
C PHE A 179 2.98 12.82 -9.05
N GLU A 180 2.43 14.03 -9.20
CA GLU A 180 1.66 14.73 -8.16
C GLU A 180 0.36 13.98 -7.88
N LYS A 181 -0.33 13.53 -8.94
CA LYS A 181 -1.56 12.74 -8.77
C LYS A 181 -1.29 11.43 -8.05
N LYS A 182 -0.14 10.79 -8.33
CA LYS A 182 0.23 9.50 -7.72
C LYS A 182 0.73 9.66 -6.29
N TYR A 183 1.61 10.61 -6.02
CA TYR A 183 2.41 10.64 -4.79
C TYR A 183 2.14 11.83 -3.86
N SER A 184 1.33 12.82 -4.23
CA SER A 184 1.09 14.01 -3.37
C SER A 184 0.48 13.70 -2.00
N HIS A 185 -0.16 12.55 -1.84
CA HIS A 185 -0.72 12.10 -0.56
C HIS A 185 0.36 11.61 0.43
N THR A 186 1.58 11.32 -0.06
CA THR A 186 2.72 10.86 0.74
C THR A 186 3.51 12.01 1.38
N MET A 187 3.16 13.26 1.08
CA MET A 187 3.92 14.45 1.45
C MET A 187 3.06 15.41 2.29
N SER A 188 3.63 15.93 3.36
CA SER A 188 3.10 17.08 4.09
C SER A 188 3.12 18.36 3.23
N ASN A 189 2.37 19.38 3.63
CA ASN A 189 2.31 20.64 2.87
C ASN A 189 3.67 21.36 2.86
N GLU A 190 4.41 21.25 3.96
CA GLU A 190 5.73 21.81 4.14
C GLU A 190 6.74 21.16 3.17
N VAL A 191 6.67 19.84 3.02
CA VAL A 191 7.51 19.09 2.08
C VAL A 191 7.19 19.46 0.63
N LYS A 192 5.91 19.63 0.29
CA LYS A 192 5.50 20.09 -1.05
C LYS A 192 6.09 21.44 -1.39
N ILE A 193 6.02 22.40 -0.47
CA ILE A 193 6.58 23.75 -0.68
C ILE A 193 8.09 23.69 -0.95
N TYR A 194 8.82 22.80 -0.29
CA TYR A 194 10.25 22.60 -0.55
C TYR A 194 10.46 22.01 -1.95
N PHE A 195 9.73 20.94 -2.29
CA PHE A 195 9.85 20.26 -3.59
C PHE A 195 9.42 21.11 -4.79
N ASP A 196 8.45 22.01 -4.64
CA ASP A 196 7.99 22.92 -5.70
C ASP A 196 9.09 23.89 -6.17
N LYS A 197 10.16 24.06 -5.39
CA LYS A 197 11.33 24.88 -5.76
C LYS A 197 12.34 24.13 -6.61
N ILE A 198 12.22 22.81 -6.72
CA ILE A 198 13.18 21.96 -7.42
C ILE A 198 12.80 21.91 -8.90
N ASP A 199 13.74 22.30 -9.76
CA ASP A 199 13.59 22.14 -11.21
C ASP A 199 13.87 20.69 -11.59
N VAL A 200 12.81 19.89 -11.64
CA VAL A 200 12.87 18.47 -12.01
C VAL A 200 13.23 18.26 -13.49
N THR A 201 13.01 19.25 -14.35
CA THR A 201 13.33 19.14 -15.78
C THR A 201 14.82 19.28 -16.05
N ASN A 202 15.55 19.97 -15.16
CA ASN A 202 16.98 20.17 -15.26
C ASN A 202 17.70 19.86 -13.95
N GLY A 203 17.39 18.70 -13.37
CA GLY A 203 17.86 18.29 -12.04
C GLY A 203 19.38 18.36 -11.86
N ARG A 204 20.17 18.03 -12.88
CA ARG A 204 21.65 18.17 -12.80
C ARG A 204 22.06 19.62 -12.59
N LYS A 205 21.57 20.53 -13.44
CA LYS A 205 21.88 21.96 -13.33
C LYS A 205 21.36 22.54 -12.02
N HIS A 206 20.19 22.08 -11.57
CA HIS A 206 19.64 22.44 -10.27
C HIS A 206 20.60 22.06 -9.13
N MET A 207 21.06 20.81 -9.09
CA MET A 207 22.04 20.34 -8.10
C MET A 207 23.34 21.15 -8.13
N GLU A 208 23.89 21.40 -9.32
CA GLU A 208 25.12 22.20 -9.49
C GLU A 208 24.95 23.65 -9.01
N THR A 209 23.76 24.22 -9.19
CA THR A 209 23.48 25.63 -8.83
C THR A 209 23.24 25.80 -7.34
N TYR A 210 22.42 24.93 -6.74
CA TYR A 210 21.93 25.11 -5.37
C TYR A 210 22.74 24.33 -4.33
N HIS A 211 23.46 23.27 -4.75
CA HIS A 211 24.25 22.41 -3.86
C HIS A 211 25.71 22.22 -4.30
N PRO A 212 26.44 23.27 -4.76
CA PRO A 212 27.78 23.12 -5.33
C PRO A 212 28.84 22.64 -4.34
N ASN A 213 28.59 22.82 -3.03
CA ASN A 213 29.52 22.50 -1.96
C ASN A 213 29.18 21.19 -1.24
N CYS A 214 28.20 20.42 -1.72
CA CYS A 214 27.86 19.15 -1.09
C CYS A 214 29.04 18.18 -1.21
N ARG A 215 29.46 17.61 -0.08
CA ARG A 215 30.59 16.66 -0.01
C ARG A 215 30.16 15.20 0.08
N ILE A 216 28.85 14.96 0.11
CA ILE A 216 28.28 13.62 0.18
C ILE A 216 28.44 12.91 -1.16
N ASP A 217 28.93 11.67 -1.11
CA ASP A 217 28.94 10.77 -2.26
C ASP A 217 27.52 10.29 -2.57
N MET A 218 26.82 11.02 -3.44
CA MET A 218 25.47 10.67 -3.88
C MET A 218 25.41 9.30 -4.59
N ALA A 219 26.51 8.89 -5.23
CA ALA A 219 26.58 7.58 -5.87
C ALA A 219 26.70 6.45 -4.85
N GLU A 220 27.30 6.68 -3.68
CA GLU A 220 27.23 5.75 -2.54
C GLU A 220 25.80 5.59 -2.04
N ILE A 221 25.07 6.70 -1.88
CA ILE A 221 23.66 6.68 -1.48
C ILE A 221 22.82 5.89 -2.48
N ASP A 222 22.97 6.17 -3.78
CA ASP A 222 22.23 5.45 -4.81
C ASP A 222 22.53 3.95 -4.83
N ARG A 223 23.80 3.57 -4.68
CA ARG A 223 24.20 2.16 -4.59
C ARG A 223 23.61 1.48 -3.37
N PHE A 224 23.63 2.14 -2.22
CA PHE A 224 23.09 1.57 -0.98
C PHE A 224 21.58 1.36 -1.08
N ILE A 225 20.82 2.39 -1.49
CA ILE A 225 19.37 2.28 -1.64
C ILE A 225 19.01 1.23 -2.70
N SER A 226 19.72 1.19 -3.84
CA SER A 226 19.50 0.18 -4.87
C SER A 226 19.80 -1.24 -4.36
N SER A 227 20.78 -1.41 -3.46
CA SER A 227 21.07 -2.71 -2.84
C SER A 227 19.98 -3.20 -1.88
N CYS A 228 19.14 -2.28 -1.40
CA CYS A 228 18.01 -2.57 -0.54
C CYS A 228 16.75 -3.01 -1.32
N CYS A 229 16.76 -2.88 -2.65
CA CYS A 229 15.68 -3.29 -3.53
C CYS A 229 15.98 -4.60 -4.25
N ASP A 230 14.95 -5.42 -4.46
CA ASP A 230 15.05 -6.51 -5.43
C ASP A 230 15.23 -5.93 -6.84
N LYS A 231 16.14 -6.53 -7.63
CA LYS A 231 16.63 -6.03 -8.93
C LYS A 231 15.56 -5.72 -9.99
N THR A 232 14.30 -6.07 -9.74
CA THR A 232 13.18 -5.99 -10.67
C THR A 232 12.11 -4.95 -10.30
N SER A 233 12.19 -4.24 -9.16
CA SER A 233 11.14 -3.29 -8.76
C SER A 233 11.61 -1.83 -8.82
N ALA A 234 11.52 -1.22 -10.01
CA ALA A 234 11.75 0.22 -10.19
C ALA A 234 10.80 1.07 -9.34
N ASP A 235 9.54 0.63 -9.19
CA ASP A 235 8.54 1.31 -8.35
C ASP A 235 8.93 1.29 -6.87
N GLU A 236 9.45 0.19 -6.35
CA GLU A 236 9.92 0.15 -4.97
C GLU A 236 11.10 1.07 -4.72
N LEU A 237 12.04 1.14 -5.67
CA LEU A 237 13.17 2.05 -5.60
C LEU A 237 12.71 3.52 -5.63
N LEU A 238 11.72 3.85 -6.46
CA LEU A 238 11.10 5.17 -6.51
C LEU A 238 10.51 5.54 -5.15
N VAL A 239 9.65 4.68 -4.59
CA VAL A 239 8.96 4.97 -3.33
C VAL A 239 9.96 5.10 -2.18
N LEU A 240 10.99 4.25 -2.13
CA LEU A 240 12.03 4.35 -1.11
C LEU A 240 12.80 5.67 -1.19
N LYS A 241 13.21 6.08 -2.40
CA LYS A 241 13.86 7.38 -2.61
C LYS A 241 12.97 8.54 -2.16
N LEU A 242 11.70 8.50 -2.55
CA LEU A 242 10.74 9.55 -2.21
C LEU A 242 10.50 9.65 -0.70
N LEU A 243 10.21 8.54 -0.03
CA LEU A 243 9.93 8.54 1.41
C LEU A 243 11.16 8.93 2.24
N SER A 244 12.36 8.53 1.82
CA SER A 244 13.59 8.99 2.46
C SER A 244 13.81 10.49 2.26
N ALA A 245 13.51 11.04 1.08
CA ALA A 245 13.58 12.50 0.85
C ALA A 245 12.60 13.27 1.73
N VAL A 246 11.34 12.81 1.80
CA VAL A 246 10.29 13.38 2.66
C VAL A 246 10.76 13.42 4.12
N LYS A 247 11.26 12.28 4.62
CA LYS A 247 11.73 12.17 6.00
C LYS A 247 12.89 13.12 6.30
N ILE A 248 13.88 13.24 5.40
CA ILE A 248 14.99 14.17 5.59
C ILE A 248 14.48 15.61 5.74
N ILE A 249 13.55 16.03 4.88
CA ILE A 249 12.97 17.38 4.94
C ILE A 249 12.26 17.62 6.28
N GLU A 250 11.51 16.63 6.75
CA GLU A 250 10.78 16.73 8.02
C GLU A 250 11.72 16.75 9.23
N ASP A 251 12.69 15.83 9.28
CA ASP A 251 13.63 15.70 10.40
C ASP A 251 14.55 16.94 10.52
N TRP A 252 15.01 17.47 9.38
CA TRP A 252 15.90 18.64 9.32
C TRP A 252 15.15 19.97 9.19
N LYS A 253 13.82 19.94 9.08
CA LYS A 253 12.94 21.12 8.92
C LYS A 253 13.38 22.02 7.78
N LEU A 254 13.71 21.42 6.63
CA LEU A 254 14.16 22.14 5.45
C LEU A 254 13.02 23.00 4.88
N ARG A 255 13.37 24.18 4.35
CA ARG A 255 12.39 25.17 3.85
C ARG A 255 12.79 25.71 2.50
#